data_AF-J9EBA2-F1
#
_entry.id   AF-J9EBA2-F1
#
_cell.length_a   1.000
_cell.length_b   1.000
_cell.length_c   1.000
_cell.angle_alpha   90.00
_cell.angle_beta   90.00
_cell.angle_gamma   90.00
#
_symmetry.space_group_name_H-M   'P 1'
#
loop_
_entity.id
_entity.type
_entity.pdbx_description
1 polymer ?
#
loop_
_entity_poly.entity_id
_entity_poly.type
_entity_poly.pdbx_seq_one_letter_code
_entity_poly.pdbx_strand_id
1 'polypeptide(L)'
;MLENSPHVIQRFVFACDAMRVSLGPIKVLQYCLQALWHPARKVREPIWKVFNNLILGSQDALVSGYPRVPNTERNNFVRYELDYVL
;
A
#
# COMPACT_ATOMS: atom_id res chain seq x y z
N MET A 1 -9.92 4.53 -9.50
CA MET A 1 -9.89 5.88 -10.10
C MET A 1 -10.95 5.91 -11.18
N LEU A 2 -11.88 6.86 -11.14
CA LEU A 2 -12.99 6.96 -12.10
C LEU A 2 -12.54 7.52 -13.46
N GLU A 3 -11.23 7.73 -13.64
CA GLU A 3 -10.62 8.35 -14.78
C GLU A 3 -9.88 7.32 -15.64
N ASN A 4 -10.07 7.38 -16.97
CA ASN A 4 -9.58 6.36 -17.90
C ASN A 4 -8.40 6.85 -18.77
N SER A 5 -8.06 8.14 -18.72
CA SER A 5 -6.96 8.70 -19.53
C SER A 5 -5.61 8.16 -19.06
N PRO A 6 -4.82 7.49 -19.94
CA PRO A 6 -3.54 6.90 -19.55
C PRO A 6 -2.55 7.92 -18.98
N HIS A 7 -2.51 9.11 -19.57
CA HIS A 7 -1.63 10.19 -19.14
C HIS A 7 -1.98 10.67 -17.73
N VAL A 8 -3.27 10.83 -17.42
CA VAL A 8 -3.72 11.30 -16.10
C VAL A 8 -3.41 10.26 -15.02
N ILE A 9 -3.65 8.99 -15.30
CA ILE A 9 -3.32 7.89 -14.37
C ILE A 9 -1.82 7.85 -14.10
N GLN A 10 -0.99 8.01 -15.13
CA GLN A 10 0.46 8.04 -14.96
C GLN A 10 0.91 9.21 -14.08
N ARG A 11 0.36 10.42 -14.30
CA ARG A 11 0.67 11.59 -13.46
C ARG A 11 0.22 11.40 -12.01
N PHE A 12 -0.94 10.77 -11.80
CA PHE A 12 -1.41 10.41 -10.46
C PHE A 12 -0.42 9.48 -9.74
N VAL A 13 0.04 8.42 -10.40
CA VAL A 13 1.01 7.48 -9.80
C VAL A 13 2.31 8.20 -9.44
N PHE A 14 2.81 9.11 -10.29
CA PHE A 14 3.99 9.91 -9.99
C PHE A 14 3.78 10.89 -8.83
N ALA A 15 2.60 11.51 -8.73
CA ALA A 15 2.27 12.36 -7.59
C ALA A 15 2.25 11.55 -6.28
N CYS A 16 1.71 10.33 -6.28
CA CYS A 16 1.76 9.43 -5.13
C CYS A 16 3.19 9.06 -4.72
N ASP A 17 4.08 8.84 -5.68
CA ASP A 17 5.48 8.56 -5.38
C ASP A 17 6.23 9.79 -4.82
N ALA A 18 5.91 11.00 -5.31
CA ALA A 18 6.41 12.22 -4.69
C ALA A 18 5.90 12.40 -3.25
N MET A 19 4.61 12.12 -3.00
CA MET A 19 4.01 12.16 -1.66
C MET A 19 4.64 11.14 -0.71
N ARG A 20 5.07 9.98 -1.20
CA ARG A 20 5.79 8.98 -0.39
C ARG A 20 7.06 9.57 0.22
N VAL A 21 7.80 10.37 -0.53
CA VAL A 21 9.06 10.99 -0.06
C VAL A 21 8.79 12.19 0.84
N SER A 22 7.78 13.02 0.52
CA SER A 22 7.52 14.25 1.27
C SER A 22 6.72 14.06 2.55
N LEU A 23 5.70 13.19 2.54
CA LEU A 23 4.82 12.91 3.70
C LEU A 23 5.22 11.65 4.46
N GLY A 24 6.06 10.81 3.85
CA GLY A 24 6.46 9.52 4.35
C GLY A 24 5.62 8.35 3.78
N PRO A 25 6.23 7.15 3.67
CA PRO A 25 5.62 6.01 3.00
C PRO A 25 4.40 5.44 3.73
N ILE A 26 4.35 5.55 5.06
CA ILE A 26 3.27 4.98 5.88
C ILE A 26 1.93 5.68 5.59
N LYS A 27 1.92 7.00 5.40
CA LYS A 27 0.68 7.72 5.08
C LYS A 27 0.13 7.32 3.72
N VAL A 28 0.99 7.22 2.71
CA VAL A 28 0.57 6.75 1.38
C VAL A 28 0.08 5.30 1.43
N LEU A 29 0.75 4.44 2.20
CA LEU A 29 0.32 3.05 2.43
C LEU A 29 -1.10 2.98 3.03
N GLN A 30 -1.41 3.80 4.04
CA GLN A 30 -2.73 3.83 4.69
C GLN A 30 -3.88 4.10 3.71
N TYR A 31 -3.70 5.02 2.75
CA TYR A 31 -4.69 5.27 1.69
C TYR A 31 -4.69 4.19 0.62
N CYS A 32 -3.54 3.60 0.31
CA CYS A 32 -3.40 2.54 -0.69
C CYS A 32 -4.15 1.26 -0.28
N LEU A 33 -4.06 0.87 1.00
CA LEU A 33 -4.61 -0.38 1.52
C LEU A 33 -6.12 -0.54 1.32
N GLN A 34 -6.89 0.55 1.42
CA GLN A 34 -8.35 0.52 1.24
C GLN A 34 -8.77 0.06 -0.15
N ALA A 35 -7.94 0.35 -1.16
CA ALA A 35 -8.26 0.11 -2.56
C ALA A 35 -7.49 -1.09 -3.16
N LEU A 36 -6.53 -1.67 -2.43
CA LEU A 36 -5.65 -2.73 -2.90
C LEU A 36 -6.41 -4.00 -3.28
N TRP A 37 -7.37 -4.42 -2.44
CA TRP A 37 -8.22 -5.59 -2.67
C TRP A 37 -9.65 -5.24 -3.13
N HIS A 38 -9.86 -4.02 -3.60
CA HIS A 38 -11.17 -3.56 -4.06
C HIS A 38 -11.77 -4.50 -5.12
N PRO A 39 -13.06 -4.86 -5.12
CA PRO A 39 -13.62 -5.84 -6.07
C PRO A 39 -13.51 -5.39 -7.54
N ALA A 40 -13.67 -4.10 -7.80
CA ALA A 40 -13.57 -3.55 -9.16
C ALA A 40 -12.11 -3.46 -9.65
N ARG A 41 -11.84 -4.12 -10.79
CA ARG A 41 -10.52 -4.12 -11.47
C ARG A 41 -9.98 -2.73 -11.76
N LYS A 42 -10.84 -1.81 -12.22
CA LYS A 42 -10.49 -0.40 -12.53
C LYS A 42 -9.94 0.38 -11.34
N VAL A 43 -10.26 -0.04 -10.12
CA VAL A 43 -9.75 0.58 -8.88
C VAL A 43 -8.43 -0.07 -8.48
N ARG A 44 -8.36 -1.40 -8.52
CA ARG A 44 -7.16 -2.15 -8.13
C ARG A 44 -5.94 -1.86 -9.00
N GLU A 45 -6.09 -1.89 -10.33
CA GLU A 45 -4.95 -1.79 -11.25
C GLU A 45 -4.01 -0.59 -11.00
N PRO A 46 -4.49 0.66 -10.90
CA PRO A 46 -3.61 1.79 -10.60
C PRO A 46 -3.05 1.76 -9.17
N ILE A 47 -3.83 1.25 -8.20
CA ILE A 47 -3.43 1.20 -6.79
C ILE A 47 -2.32 0.18 -6.56
N TRP A 48 -2.39 -0.97 -7.24
CA TRP A 48 -1.29 -1.95 -7.24
C TRP A 48 0.00 -1.36 -7.81
N LYS A 49 -0.07 -0.47 -8.81
CA LYS A 49 1.13 0.24 -9.30
C LYS A 49 1.72 1.16 -8.23
N VAL A 50 0.89 1.91 -7.50
CA VAL A 50 1.34 2.76 -6.38
C VAL A 50 1.96 1.90 -5.27
N PHE A 51 1.33 0.77 -4.93
CA PHE A 51 1.84 -0.17 -3.94
C PHE A 51 3.21 -0.76 -4.33
N ASN A 52 3.39 -1.12 -5.60
CA ASN A 52 4.68 -1.62 -6.09
C ASN A 52 5.78 -0.54 -5.96
N ASN A 53 5.48 0.72 -6.27
CA ASN A 53 6.43 1.82 -6.09
C ASN A 53 6.77 2.06 -4.61
N LEU A 54 5.81 1.91 -3.69
CA LEU A 54 6.06 1.98 -2.25
C LEU A 54 7.05 0.92 -1.80
N ILE A 55 6.87 -0.33 -2.24
CA ILE A 55 7.79 -1.43 -1.93
C ILE A 55 9.18 -1.11 -2.49
N LEU A 56 9.28 -0.73 -3.76
CA LEU A 56 10.57 -0.45 -4.40
C LEU A 56 11.33 0.72 -3.75
N GLY A 57 10.62 1.76 -3.32
CA GLY A 57 11.24 2.99 -2.82
C GLY A 57 11.50 3.04 -1.31
N SER A 58 10.77 2.26 -0.50
CA SER A 58 10.85 2.37 0.98
C SER A 58 10.45 1.09 1.70
N GLN A 59 10.87 -0.08 1.20
CA GLN A 59 10.49 -1.39 1.74
C GLN A 59 10.64 -1.51 3.26
N ASP A 60 11.79 -1.12 3.80
CA ASP A 60 12.12 -1.26 5.22
C ASP A 60 11.18 -0.43 6.11
N ALA A 61 10.91 0.82 5.70
CA ALA A 61 9.99 1.71 6.41
C ALA A 61 8.53 1.23 6.40
N LEU A 62 8.14 0.33 5.47
CA LEU A 62 6.78 -0.22 5.44
C LEU A 62 6.54 -1.28 6.52
N VAL A 63 7.60 -1.91 7.05
CA VAL A 63 7.47 -3.00 8.04
C VAL A 63 6.66 -2.55 9.26
N SER A 64 6.88 -1.32 9.75
CA SER A 64 6.15 -0.72 10.86
C SER A 64 4.74 -0.23 10.48
N GLY A 65 4.46 -0.05 9.19
CA GLY A 65 3.19 0.48 8.68
C GLY A 65 2.15 -0.57 8.28
N TYR A 66 2.53 -1.84 8.14
CA TYR A 66 1.59 -2.89 7.74
C TYR A 66 0.53 -3.16 8.82
N PRO A 67 -0.77 -3.24 8.44
CA PRO A 67 -1.84 -3.55 9.38
C PRO A 67 -1.70 -4.98 9.91
N ARG A 68 -2.19 -5.20 11.13
CA ARG A 68 -2.27 -6.53 11.70
C ARG A 68 -3.42 -7.30 11.04
N VAL A 69 -3.11 -8.44 10.44
CA VAL A 69 -4.09 -9.36 9.87
C VAL A 69 -4.23 -10.56 10.83
N PRO A 70 -5.45 -10.89 11.29
CA PRO A 70 -5.65 -12.02 12.19
C PRO A 70 -5.37 -13.34 11.46
N ASN A 71 -4.97 -14.36 12.23
CA ASN A 71 -4.79 -15.70 11.69
C ASN A 71 -6.13 -16.29 11.22
N THR A 72 -6.04 -17.24 10.30
CA THR A 72 -7.17 -18.06 9.86
C THR A 72 -6.90 -19.51 10.25
N GLU A 73 -7.90 -20.39 10.15
CA GLU A 73 -7.74 -21.82 10.46
C GLU A 73 -6.60 -22.50 9.68
N ARG A 74 -6.31 -22.00 8.47
CA ARG A 74 -5.30 -22.59 7.58
C ARG A 74 -3.96 -21.88 7.61
N ASN A 75 -3.93 -20.59 7.92
CA ASN A 75 -2.76 -19.74 7.73
C ASN A 75 -2.49 -18.82 8.93
N ASN A 76 -1.22 -18.72 9.29
CA ASN A 76 -0.70 -17.77 10.28
C ASN A 76 -0.22 -16.50 9.59
N PHE A 77 -0.81 -15.35 9.92
CA PHE A 77 -0.52 -14.03 9.34
C PHE A 77 0.02 -13.02 10.37
N VAL A 78 -0.13 -13.29 11.66
CA VAL A 78 0.35 -12.42 12.74
C VAL A 78 1.88 -12.50 12.85
N ARG A 79 2.52 -11.35 13.04
CA ARG A 79 3.96 -11.19 13.30
C ARG A 79 4.20 -11.08 14.80
N TYR A 80 4.39 -12.20 15.47
CA TYR A 80 4.45 -12.29 16.94
C TYR A 80 5.67 -11.59 17.53
N GLU A 81 6.75 -11.47 16.77
CA GLU A 81 7.99 -10.82 17.19
C GLU A 81 7.81 -9.33 17.48
N LEU A 82 6.78 -8.71 16.89
CA LEU A 82 6.43 -7.30 17.13
C LEU A 82 5.58 -7.09 18.40
N ASP A 83 5.12 -8.16 19.04
CA ASP A 83 4.28 -8.09 20.25
C ASP A 83 5.09 -8.23 21.55
N TYR A 84 6.40 -8.51 21.46
CA TYR A 84 7.24 -8.63 22.65
C TYR A 84 7.32 -7.32 23.42
N VAL A 85 7.00 -7.38 24.71
CA VAL A 85 7.20 -6.30 25.68
C VAL A 85 8.08 -6.87 26.78
N LEU A 86 9.24 -6.26 26.99
CA LEU A 86 10.20 -6.63 28.03
C LEU A 86 9.91 -5.87 29.33
#